data_AF-A0A428NAF7-F1
#
_entry.id   AF-A0A428NAF7-F1
#
_cell.length_a   1.000
_cell.length_b   1.000
_cell.length_c   1.000
_cell.angle_alpha   90.00
_cell.angle_beta   90.00
_cell.angle_gamma   90.00
#
_symmetry.space_group_name_H-M   'P 1'
#
loop_
_entity.id
_entity.type
_entity.pdbx_description
1 polymer ?
#
loop_
_entity_poly.entity_id
_entity_poly.type
_entity_poly.pdbx_seq_one_letter_code
_entity_poly.pdbx_strand_id
1 'polypeptide(L)'
;MDANLCFVIASDINKSQEKYGLRGYRFCLLEAGHIAQNMLHLANIMGWKSSPIGGLRDEVINNKLTNEFKALVHFAVDQAR
;
A
#
# COMPACT_ATOMS: atom_id res chain seq x y z
N MET A 1 12.85 -11.72 5.17
CA MET A 1 13.27 -10.57 4.36
C MET A 1 13.44 -9.44 5.34
N ASP A 2 14.68 -9.08 5.64
CA ASP A 2 14.96 -7.91 6.45
C ASP A 2 14.87 -6.71 5.51
N ALA A 3 13.96 -5.78 5.79
CA ALA A 3 13.72 -4.61 4.96
C ALA A 3 14.01 -3.36 5.80
N ASN A 4 14.85 -2.47 5.28
CA ASN A 4 15.19 -1.22 5.96
C ASN A 4 14.02 -0.21 5.94
N LEU A 5 13.10 -0.34 4.98
CA LEU A 5 11.95 0.56 4.85
C LEU A 5 10.70 -0.19 4.39
N CYS A 6 9.57 0.19 4.96
CA CYS A 6 8.25 -0.34 4.61
C CYS A 6 7.26 0.79 4.34
N PHE A 7 6.64 0.74 3.18
CA PHE A 7 5.55 1.64 2.79
C PHE A 7 4.22 0.92 2.95
N VAL A 8 3.27 1.58 3.62
CA VAL A 8 1.88 1.16 3.70
C VAL A 8 1.04 2.15 2.90
N ILE A 9 0.26 1.67 1.95
CA ILE A 9 -0.70 2.47 1.21
C ILE A 9 -2.07 2.24 1.83
N ALA A 10 -2.71 3.33 2.26
CA ALA A 10 -4.03 3.32 2.89
C ALA A 10 -4.98 4.27 2.17
N SER A 11 -6.28 4.02 2.26
CA SER A 11 -7.32 4.85 1.66
C SER A 11 -8.55 4.91 2.55
N ASP A 12 -9.31 6.00 2.44
CA ASP A 12 -10.66 6.09 2.98
C ASP A 12 -11.63 5.42 1.99
N ILE A 13 -11.94 4.16 2.29
CA ILE A 13 -12.84 3.34 1.47
C ILE A 13 -14.26 3.88 1.51
N ASN A 14 -14.69 4.43 2.66
CA ASN A 14 -16.06 4.92 2.83
C ASN A 14 -16.31 6.11 1.91
N LYS A 15 -15.39 7.08 1.90
CA LYS A 15 -15.46 8.24 1.00
C LYS A 15 -15.46 7.84 -0.48
N SER A 16 -14.70 6.81 -0.84
CA SER A 16 -14.71 6.26 -2.19
C SER A 16 -16.04 5.55 -2.51
N GLN A 17 -16.62 4.85 -1.54
CA GLN A 17 -17.93 4.21 -1.66
C GLN A 17 -19.09 5.21 -1.72
N GLU A 18 -19.01 6.34 -1.02
CA GLU A 18 -20.00 7.42 -1.12
C GLU A 18 -20.16 7.91 -2.56
N LYS A 19 -19.04 8.04 -3.29
CA LYS A 19 -19.03 8.52 -4.66
C LYS A 19 -19.30 7.43 -5.71
N TYR A 20 -18.79 6.22 -5.48
CA TYR A 20 -18.75 5.16 -6.51
C TYR A 20 -19.48 3.87 -6.12
N GLY A 21 -20.20 3.87 -5.00
CA GLY A 21 -20.87 2.69 -4.44
C GLY A 21 -19.90 1.54 -4.18
N LEU A 22 -20.36 0.30 -4.37
CA LEU A 22 -19.55 -0.91 -4.17
C LEU A 22 -18.28 -0.97 -5.03
N ARG A 23 -18.22 -0.22 -6.14
CA ARG A 23 -17.02 -0.14 -6.99
C ARG A 23 -15.91 0.70 -6.37
N GLY A 24 -16.24 1.60 -5.44
CA GLY A 24 -15.26 2.45 -4.75
C GLY A 24 -14.13 1.63 -4.10
N TYR A 25 -14.46 0.49 -3.50
CA TYR A 25 -13.47 -0.43 -2.94
C TYR A 25 -12.47 -0.94 -3.99
N ARG A 26 -12.97 -1.35 -5.16
CA ARG A 26 -12.13 -1.85 -6.26
C ARG A 26 -11.23 -0.74 -6.81
N PHE A 27 -11.74 0.50 -6.89
CA PHE A 27 -10.93 1.64 -7.31
C PHE A 27 -9.81 1.95 -6.32
N CYS A 28 -10.09 1.95 -5.02
CA CYS A 28 -9.06 2.12 -3.99
C CYS A 28 -7.93 1.08 -4.14
N LEU A 29 -8.28 -0.19 -4.39
CA LEU A 29 -7.29 -1.25 -4.61
C LEU A 29 -6.49 -1.05 -5.90
N LEU A 30 -7.14 -0.64 -6.99
CA LEU A 30 -6.45 -0.37 -8.27
C LEU A 30 -5.46 0.78 -8.15
N GLU A 31 -5.86 1.88 -7.49
CA GLU A 31 -4.98 3.03 -7.23
C GLU A 31 -3.81 2.64 -6.32
N ALA A 32 -4.07 1.85 -5.28
CA ALA A 32 -3.01 1.36 -4.39
C ALA A 32 -2.00 0.47 -5.14
N GLY A 33 -2.48 -0.42 -6.01
CA GLY A 33 -1.63 -1.24 -6.87
C GLY A 33 -0.82 -0.41 -7.86
N HIS A 34 -1.42 0.62 -8.45
CA HIS A 34 -0.74 1.52 -9.39
C HIS A 34 0.38 2.32 -8.70
N ILE A 35 0.13 2.85 -7.50
CA ILE A 35 1.15 3.52 -6.68
C ILE A 35 2.28 2.54 -6.32
N ALA A 36 1.95 1.32 -5.89
CA ALA A 36 2.95 0.30 -5.54
C ALA A 36 3.85 -0.07 -6.73
N GLN A 37 3.28 -0.16 -7.95
CA GLN A 37 4.05 -0.43 -9.15
C GLN A 37 5.04 0.69 -9.49
N ASN A 38 4.63 1.96 -9.31
CA ASN A 38 5.53 3.10 -9.51
C ASN A 38 6.68 3.08 -8.50
N MET A 39 6.41 2.73 -7.24
CA MET A 39 7.45 2.56 -6.22
C MET A 39 8.42 1.42 -6.56
N LEU A 40 7.92 0.28 -7.05
CA LEU A 40 8.74 -0.84 -7.51
C LEU A 40 9.65 -0.42 -8.67
N HIS A 41 9.11 0.35 -9.62
CA HIS A 41 9.87 0.85 -10.76
C HIS A 41 10.97 1.83 -10.33
N LEU A 42 10.66 2.76 -9.43
CA LEU A 42 11.65 3.69 -8.86
C LEU A 42 12.74 2.96 -8.08
N ALA A 43 12.37 1.97 -7.25
CA ALA A 43 13.33 1.15 -6.54
C ALA A 43 14.28 0.44 -7.51
N ASN A 44 13.76 -0.12 -8.61
CA ASN A 44 14.57 -0.74 -9.64
C ASN A 44 15.54 0.26 -10.33
N ILE A 45 15.06 1.47 -10.66
CA ILE A 45 15.91 2.54 -11.22
C ILE A 45 17.04 2.94 -10.25
N MET A 46 16.75 2.98 -8.95
CA MET A 46 17.73 3.28 -7.90
C MET A 46 18.65 2.10 -7.56
N GLY A 47 18.47 0.95 -8.22
CA GLY A 47 19.22 -0.28 -7.93
C GLY A 47 18.86 -0.93 -6.58
N TRP A 48 17.73 -0.56 -5.96
CA TRP A 48 17.29 -1.11 -4.69
C TRP A 48 16.55 -2.44 -4.87
N LYS A 49 16.65 -3.31 -3.86
CA LYS A 49 15.82 -4.51 -3.79
C LYS A 49 14.46 -4.13 -3.24
N SER A 50 13.41 -4.62 -3.86
CA SER A 50 12.05 -4.32 -3.41
C SER A 50 11.14 -5.51 -3.65
N SER A 51 10.15 -5.66 -2.76
CA SER A 51 9.18 -6.74 -2.84
C SER A 51 7.80 -6.23 -2.42
N PRO A 52 6.77 -6.38 -3.27
CA PRO A 52 5.40 -6.11 -2.88
C PRO A 52 4.91 -7.19 -1.91
N ILE A 53 4.15 -6.78 -0.90
CA ILE A 53 3.58 -7.68 0.11
C ILE A 53 2.06 -7.51 0.08
N GLY A 54 1.36 -8.55 -0.37
CA GLY A 54 -0.11 -8.54 -0.47
C GLY A 54 -0.84 -8.89 0.83
N GLY A 55 -0.15 -9.52 1.79
CA GLY A 55 -0.73 -9.91 3.07
C GLY A 55 -0.25 -9.00 4.20
N LEU A 56 -1.18 -8.36 4.90
CA LEU A 56 -0.89 -7.58 6.10
C LEU A 56 -1.83 -7.96 7.24
N ARG A 57 -1.40 -7.68 8.47
CA ARG A 57 -2.32 -7.73 9.62
C ARG A 57 -3.06 -6.40 9.71
N ASP A 58 -4.14 -6.28 8.94
CA ASP A 58 -4.93 -5.06 8.80
C ASP A 58 -5.27 -4.43 10.15
N GLU A 59 -5.73 -5.24 11.12
CA GLU A 59 -6.10 -4.76 12.47
C GLU A 59 -4.94 -4.07 13.18
N VAL A 60 -3.73 -4.64 13.11
CA VAL A 60 -2.56 -4.09 13.81
C VAL A 60 -2.11 -2.76 13.22
N ILE A 61 -2.23 -2.62 11.89
CA ILE A 61 -1.85 -1.39 11.20
C ILE A 61 -2.93 -0.32 11.35
N ASN A 62 -4.20 -0.70 11.21
CA ASN A 62 -5.33 0.22 11.35
C ASN A 62 -5.43 0.80 12.76
N ASN A 63 -5.08 0.04 13.81
CA ASN A 63 -4.99 0.56 15.18
C ASN A 63 -3.92 1.65 15.38
N LYS A 64 -2.97 1.78 14.45
CA LYS A 64 -1.95 2.84 14.45
C LYS A 64 -2.27 3.98 13.48
N LEU A 65 -3.25 3.79 12.60
CA LEU A 65 -3.73 4.80 11.67
C LEU A 65 -4.87 5.60 12.32
N THR A 66 -5.18 6.76 11.74
CA THR A 66 -6.42 7.47 12.08
C THR A 66 -7.63 6.66 11.59
N ASN A 67 -8.73 6.69 12.35
CA ASN A 67 -9.90 5.80 12.19
C ASN A 67 -10.56 5.79 10.79
N GLU A 68 -10.23 6.74 9.91
CA GLU A 68 -10.83 6.88 8.59
C GLU A 68 -10.09 6.07 7.50
N PHE A 69 -8.81 5.80 7.69
CA PHE A 69 -7.99 5.14 6.67
C PHE A 69 -7.83 3.66 6.95
N LYS A 70 -8.08 2.84 5.92
CA LYS A 70 -7.81 1.41 5.95
C LYS A 70 -6.59 1.12 5.10
N ALA A 71 -5.64 0.37 5.66
CA ALA A 71 -4.51 -0.15 4.91
C ALA A 71 -5.00 -1.08 3.78
N LEU A 72 -4.38 -0.96 2.61
CA LEU A 72 -4.77 -1.70 1.40
C LEU A 72 -3.63 -2.54 0.84
N VAL A 73 -2.43 -1.96 0.74
CA VAL A 73 -1.26 -2.61 0.15
C VAL A 73 -0.02 -2.26 0.97
N HIS A 74 0.91 -3.22 1.06
CA HIS A 74 2.19 -3.03 1.70
C HIS A 74 3.34 -3.28 0.71
N PHE A 75 4.43 -2.53 0.89
CA PHE A 75 5.60 -2.61 0.03
C PHE A 75 6.86 -2.52 0.89
N ALA A 76 7.70 -3.55 0.83
CA ALA A 76 8.96 -3.60 1.54
C ALA A 76 10.11 -3.26 0.57
N VAL A 77 10.96 -2.34 1.00
CA VAL A 77 12.17 -1.92 0.28
C VAL A 77 13.37 -2.23 1.14
N ASP A 78 14.36 -2.85 0.51
CA ASP A 78 15.66 -3.05 1.10
C ASP A 78 16.73 -2.36 0.23
N GLN A 79 17.64 -1.65 0.87
CA GLN A 79 18.77 -1.08 0.14
C GLN A 79 19.63 -2.23 -0.36
N ALA A 80 19.87 -2.25 -1.67
CA ALA A 80 20.87 -3.16 -2.20
C ALA A 80 22.24 -2.70 -1.68
N ARG A 81 22.97 -3.60 -1.01
CA ARG A 81 24.41 -3.47 -0.78
C ARG A 81 25.18 -3.61 -2.08
#